data_AF-A0A1V5X4C3-F1
#
_entry.id   AF-A0A1V5X4C3-F1
#
_cell.length_a   1.000
_cell.length_b   1.000
_cell.length_c   1.000
_cell.angle_alpha   90.00
_cell.angle_beta   90.00
_cell.angle_gamma   90.00
#
_symmetry.space_group_name_H-M   'P 1'
#
loop_
_entity.id
_entity.type
_entity.pdbx_description
1 polymer ?
#
loop_
_entity_poly.entity_id
_entity_poly.type
_entity_poly.pdbx_seq_one_letter_code
_entity_poly.pdbx_strand_id
1 'polypeptide(L)'
;MAARSRVNVKTAGGRIAGTSITGSYQNVLSSVPGRGLVLVIANSCNQELVVSLDGGTTDWMYFPPGYSPNIDLAANDAEYSGTVSVKHNGVAPASGVFSVGVIRCE
;
A
#
# COMPACT_ATOMS: atom_id res chain seq x y z
N MET A 1 6.75 22.08 -33.91
CA MET A 1 5.79 21.08 -33.41
C MET A 1 6.35 20.55 -32.09
N ALA A 2 5.79 20.94 -30.94
CA ALA A 2 6.31 20.49 -29.64
C ALA A 2 6.13 18.98 -29.55
N ALA A 3 7.22 18.24 -29.29
CA ALA A 3 7.14 16.82 -29.03
C ALA A 3 6.22 16.61 -27.81
N ARG A 4 5.16 15.80 -27.97
CA ARG A 4 4.32 15.41 -26.83
C ARG A 4 5.20 14.59 -25.90
N SER A 5 5.55 15.16 -24.74
CA SER A 5 6.18 14.40 -23.66
C SER A 5 5.24 13.27 -23.27
N ARG A 6 5.66 12.03 -23.47
CA ARG A 6 4.91 10.85 -23.04
C ARG A 6 5.21 10.65 -21.56
N VAL A 7 4.21 10.80 -20.70
CA VAL A 7 4.35 10.42 -19.29
C VAL A 7 4.41 8.89 -19.23
N ASN A 8 5.56 8.35 -18.78
CA ASN A 8 5.72 6.92 -18.58
C ASN A 8 5.21 6.57 -17.18
N VAL A 9 3.95 6.12 -17.10
CA VAL A 9 3.35 5.70 -15.83
C VAL A 9 3.62 4.22 -15.62
N LYS A 10 4.35 3.88 -14.57
CA LYS A 10 4.50 2.49 -14.14
C LYS A 10 3.56 2.20 -12.98
N THR A 11 2.99 1.01 -12.99
CA THR A 11 2.13 0.51 -11.92
C THR A 11 2.69 -0.80 -11.38
N ALA A 12 2.69 -0.94 -10.06
CA ALA A 12 2.99 -2.19 -9.38
C ALA A 12 1.89 -2.46 -8.37
N GLY A 13 1.58 -3.72 -8.10
CA GLY A 13 0.52 -4.06 -7.16
C GLY A 13 0.70 -5.43 -6.56
N GLY A 14 0.16 -5.58 -5.36
CA GLY A 14 0.22 -6.80 -4.57
C GLY A 14 -1.07 -7.00 -3.80
N ARG A 15 -1.30 -8.24 -3.36
CA ARG A 15 -2.45 -8.58 -2.52
C ARG A 15 -2.08 -9.67 -1.53
N ILE A 16 -2.72 -9.65 -0.38
CA ILE A 16 -2.59 -10.67 0.66
C ILE A 16 -3.98 -11.04 1.17
N ALA A 17 -4.20 -12.34 1.40
CA ALA A 17 -5.43 -12.80 2.03
C ALA A 17 -5.45 -12.36 3.50
N GLY A 18 -6.62 -11.94 4.00
CA GLY A 18 -6.77 -11.50 5.38
C GLY A 18 -6.32 -12.54 6.40
N THR A 19 -6.60 -13.82 6.13
CA THR A 19 -6.18 -14.95 6.97
C THR A 19 -4.67 -15.19 6.97
N SER A 20 -3.92 -14.59 6.05
CA SER A 20 -2.46 -14.65 5.99
C SER A 20 -1.78 -13.44 6.63
N ILE A 21 -2.56 -12.42 7.01
CA ILE A 21 -2.05 -11.27 7.77
C ILE A 21 -1.85 -11.74 9.22
N THR A 22 -0.68 -11.45 9.78
CA THR A 22 -0.32 -11.83 11.16
C THR A 22 -0.11 -10.59 12.03
N GLY A 23 0.20 -10.80 13.32
CA GLY A 23 0.52 -9.71 14.25
C GLY A 23 1.87 -9.05 13.97
N SER A 24 2.62 -9.57 13.00
CA SER A 24 3.87 -8.99 12.51
C SER A 24 3.70 -8.55 11.06
N TYR A 25 4.52 -7.57 10.65
CA TYR A 25 4.46 -7.04 9.29
C TYR A 25 4.70 -8.12 8.24
N GLN A 26 3.75 -8.27 7.33
CA GLN A 26 3.82 -9.11 6.14
C GLN A 26 3.95 -8.22 4.91
N ASN A 27 4.91 -8.52 4.04
CA ASN A 27 5.09 -7.77 2.80
C ASN A 27 3.96 -8.09 1.82
N VAL A 28 3.24 -7.07 1.38
CA VAL A 28 2.15 -7.17 0.40
C VAL A 28 2.68 -6.87 -1.00
N LEU A 29 3.56 -5.87 -1.09
CA LEU A 29 4.18 -5.43 -2.33
C LEU A 29 5.66 -5.17 -2.07
N SER A 30 6.52 -5.73 -2.92
CA SER A 30 7.90 -5.34 -3.08
C SER A 30 8.11 -4.87 -4.52
N SER A 31 8.60 -3.64 -4.68
CA SER A 31 8.87 -3.03 -5.99
C SER A 31 10.08 -2.11 -5.90
N VAL A 32 10.56 -1.62 -7.05
CA VAL A 32 11.72 -0.72 -7.10
C VAL A 32 11.34 0.62 -6.44
N PRO A 33 12.14 1.13 -5.48
CA PRO A 33 11.87 2.41 -4.81
C PRO A 33 11.83 3.58 -5.80
N GLY A 34 11.10 4.62 -5.43
CA GLY A 34 10.96 5.84 -6.24
C GLY A 34 9.82 6.71 -5.73
N ARG A 35 9.70 7.92 -6.27
CA ARG A 35 8.59 8.84 -5.93
C ARG A 35 7.27 8.25 -6.44
N GLY A 36 6.51 7.64 -5.54
CA GLY A 36 5.14 7.24 -5.80
C GLY A 36 4.29 8.49 -6.04
N LEU A 37 3.44 8.44 -7.06
CA LEU A 37 2.41 9.46 -7.30
C LEU A 37 1.18 9.17 -6.46
N VAL A 38 0.66 7.94 -6.55
CA VAL A 38 -0.57 7.55 -5.84
C VAL A 38 -0.45 6.12 -5.33
N LEU A 39 -0.84 5.92 -4.07
CA LEU A 39 -1.07 4.61 -3.46
C LEU A 39 -2.58 4.33 -3.46
N VAL A 40 -2.97 3.24 -4.09
CA VAL A 40 -4.37 2.77 -4.14
C VAL A 40 -4.47 1.58 -3.19
N ILE A 41 -5.29 1.70 -2.15
CA ILE A 41 -5.50 0.64 -1.18
C ILE A 41 -6.94 0.14 -1.27
N ALA A 42 -7.08 -1.17 -1.33
CA ALA A 42 -8.37 -1.85 -1.20
C ALA A 42 -8.31 -2.80 -0.01
N ASN A 43 -9.02 -2.43 1.07
CA ASN A 43 -9.17 -3.25 2.26
C ASN A 43 -10.59 -3.82 2.31
N SER A 44 -10.72 -5.13 2.28
CA SER A 44 -11.99 -5.85 2.49
C SER A 44 -11.99 -6.71 3.76
N CYS A 45 -10.95 -6.57 4.60
CA CYS A 45 -10.87 -7.27 5.87
C CYS A 45 -11.90 -6.73 6.87
N ASN A 46 -12.35 -7.62 7.75
CA ASN A 46 -13.35 -7.35 8.78
C ASN A 46 -12.76 -6.78 10.08
N GLN A 47 -11.49 -6.40 10.06
CA GLN A 47 -10.72 -5.89 11.21
C GLN A 47 -9.82 -4.74 10.77
N GLU A 48 -9.37 -3.96 11.75
CA GLU A 48 -8.40 -2.89 11.52
C GLU A 48 -7.04 -3.47 11.12
N LEU A 49 -6.45 -2.87 10.09
CA LEU A 49 -5.11 -3.19 9.62
C LEU A 49 -4.19 -2.00 9.83
N VAL A 50 -2.92 -2.28 10.11
CA VAL A 50 -1.87 -1.27 10.18
C VAL A 50 -0.94 -1.46 9.01
N VAL A 51 -0.75 -0.38 8.24
CA VAL A 51 0.12 -0.38 7.06
C VAL A 51 1.41 0.34 7.40
N SER A 52 2.51 -0.18 6.86
CA SER A 52 3.83 0.40 6.85
C SER A 52 4.29 0.63 5.41
N LEU A 53 4.94 1.77 5.16
CA LEU A 53 5.55 2.13 3.88
C LEU A 53 7.08 2.07 3.90
N ASP A 54 7.67 1.66 5.03
CA ASP A 54 9.10 1.62 5.30
C ASP A 54 9.61 0.19 5.54
N GLY A 55 8.93 -0.82 4.99
CA GLY A 55 9.33 -2.22 5.08
C GLY A 55 9.03 -2.86 6.44
N GLY A 56 8.05 -2.34 7.17
CA GLY A 56 7.59 -2.88 8.44
C GLY A 56 8.30 -2.34 9.67
N THR A 57 8.91 -1.14 9.60
CA THR A 57 9.56 -0.53 10.77
C THR A 57 8.66 0.41 11.54
N THR A 58 7.82 1.20 10.86
CA THR A 58 6.90 2.14 11.52
C THR A 58 5.46 1.97 11.07
N ASP A 59 4.56 2.22 12.02
CA ASP A 59 3.12 2.24 11.81
C ASP A 59 2.78 3.56 11.09
N TRP A 60 2.45 3.47 9.81
CA TRP A 60 2.21 4.65 8.98
C TRP A 60 0.75 5.09 9.07
N MET A 61 -0.19 4.15 8.91
CA MET A 61 -1.61 4.46 8.96
C MET A 61 -2.44 3.25 9.39
N TYR A 62 -3.53 3.54 10.11
CA TYR A 62 -4.55 2.58 10.52
C TYR A 62 -5.71 2.60 9.51
N PHE A 63 -6.10 1.41 9.05
CA PHE A 63 -7.16 1.22 8.08
C PHE A 63 -8.33 0.50 8.76
N PRO A 64 -9.43 1.23 9.02
CA PRO A 64 -10.66 0.61 9.52
C PRO A 64 -11.17 -0.49 8.58
N PRO A 65 -12.03 -1.40 9.07
CA PRO A 65 -12.64 -2.45 8.26
C PRO A 65 -13.32 -1.86 7.01
N GLY A 66 -13.02 -2.42 5.83
CA GLY A 66 -13.62 -1.99 4.56
C GLY A 66 -13.09 -0.67 3.97
N TYR A 67 -12.20 0.05 4.68
CA TYR A 67 -11.74 1.37 4.23
C TYR A 67 -10.71 1.27 3.10
N SER A 68 -11.02 1.87 1.95
CA SER A 68 -10.23 1.74 0.72
C SER A 68 -9.93 3.11 0.08
N PRO A 69 -8.89 3.82 0.55
CA PRO A 69 -8.54 5.15 0.02
C PRO A 69 -7.56 5.10 -1.16
N ASN A 70 -7.55 6.20 -1.90
CA ASN A 70 -6.44 6.57 -2.77
C ASN A 70 -5.65 7.70 -2.09
N ILE A 71 -4.37 7.47 -1.86
CA ILE A 71 -3.47 8.40 -1.18
C ILE A 71 -2.52 8.98 -2.21
N ASP A 72 -2.55 10.30 -2.38
CA ASP A 72 -1.55 11.01 -3.17
C ASP A 72 -0.26 11.14 -2.33
N LEU A 73 0.77 10.38 -2.69
CA LEU A 73 2.03 10.40 -1.95
C LEU A 73 2.85 11.65 -2.27
N ALA A 74 2.70 12.21 -3.48
CA ALA A 74 3.42 13.40 -3.91
C ALA A 74 2.91 14.65 -3.20
N ALA A 75 1.60 14.76 -2.97
CA ALA A 75 1.00 15.88 -2.24
C ALA A 75 1.29 15.87 -0.73
N ASN A 76 1.64 14.71 -0.17
CA ASN A 76 1.87 14.53 1.27
C ASN A 76 3.36 14.46 1.65
N ASP A 77 4.27 14.76 0.71
CA ASP A 77 5.73 14.61 0.89
C ASP A 77 6.13 13.22 1.45
N ALA A 78 5.34 12.19 1.14
CA ALA A 78 5.54 10.84 1.64
C ALA A 78 6.39 10.03 0.67
N GLU A 79 7.47 9.42 1.19
CA GLU A 79 8.36 8.58 0.39
C GLU A 79 8.01 7.10 0.56
N TYR A 80 7.89 6.40 -0.57
CA TYR A 80 7.66 4.97 -0.62
C TYR A 80 9.01 4.24 -0.72
N SER A 81 9.33 3.43 0.29
CA SER A 81 10.61 2.70 0.39
C SER A 81 10.79 1.59 -0.65
N GLY A 82 9.80 1.33 -1.50
CA GLY A 82 9.77 0.15 -2.37
C GLY A 82 9.06 -1.05 -1.74
N THR A 83 8.63 -0.97 -0.47
CA THR A 83 7.88 -2.05 0.18
C THR A 83 6.64 -1.52 0.89
N VAL A 84 5.50 -2.18 0.69
CA VAL A 84 4.29 -1.99 1.51
C VAL A 84 4.07 -3.24 2.33
N SER A 85 3.98 -3.06 3.64
CA SER A 85 3.78 -4.14 4.60
C SER A 85 2.53 -3.90 5.43
N VAL A 86 1.88 -4.97 5.86
CA VAL A 86 0.64 -4.90 6.65
C VAL A 86 0.70 -5.86 7.82
N LYS A 87 0.14 -5.46 8.97
CA LYS A 87 -0.12 -6.31 10.13
C LYS A 87 -1.56 -6.07 10.60
N HIS A 88 -2.14 -7.02 11.34
CA HIS A 88 -3.40 -6.77 12.02
C HIS A 88 -3.18 -6.10 13.37
N ASN A 89 -4.10 -5.23 13.77
CA ASN A 89 -4.14 -4.71 15.12
C ASN A 89 -5.08 -5.58 15.97
N GLY A 90 -4.54 -6.35 16.92
CA GLY A 90 -5.33 -7.26 17.75
C GLY A 90 -5.50 -8.65 17.13
N VAL A 91 -6.72 -9.01 16.69
CA VAL A 91 -7.06 -10.37 16.24
C VAL A 91 -6.84 -10.52 14.72
N ALA A 92 -6.42 -11.69 14.30
CA ALA A 92 -6.25 -12.01 12.88
C ALA A 92 -7.58 -11.86 12.10
N PRO A 93 -7.56 -11.28 10.88
CA PRO A 93 -8.76 -11.17 10.06
C PRO A 93 -9.32 -12.54 9.70
N ALA A 94 -10.59 -12.77 10.00
CA ALA A 94 -11.26 -14.04 9.68
C ALA A 94 -11.54 -14.19 8.18
N SER A 95 -11.64 -13.07 7.46
CA SER A 95 -11.94 -13.04 6.03
C SER A 95 -11.46 -11.74 5.38
N GLY A 96 -11.51 -11.71 4.05
CA GLY A 96 -11.21 -10.53 3.24
C GLY A 96 -9.83 -10.59 2.59
N VAL A 97 -9.51 -9.55 1.86
CA VAL A 97 -8.25 -9.35 1.13
C VAL A 97 -7.81 -7.91 1.32
N PHE A 98 -6.51 -7.74 1.55
CA PHE A 98 -5.85 -6.45 1.49
C PHE A 98 -5.04 -6.37 0.20
N SER A 99 -5.32 -5.37 -0.64
CA SER A 99 -4.61 -5.14 -1.89
C SER A 99 -4.04 -3.72 -1.93
N VAL A 100 -2.88 -3.59 -2.56
CA VAL A 100 -2.23 -2.31 -2.76
C VAL A 100 -1.76 -2.19 -4.20
N GLY A 101 -1.93 -1.01 -4.77
CA GLY A 101 -1.34 -0.61 -6.04
C GLY A 101 -0.56 0.68 -5.84
N VAL A 102 0.62 0.79 -6.46
CA VAL A 102 1.39 2.03 -6.52
C VAL A 102 1.48 2.48 -7.96
N ILE A 103 1.17 3.75 -8.20
CA ILE A 103 1.36 4.45 -9.46
C ILE A 103 2.59 5.34 -9.29
N ARG A 104 3.54 5.27 -10.22
CA ARG A 104 4.77 6.08 -10.18
C ARG A 104 5.07 6.70 -11.55
N CYS A 105 5.73 7.85 -11.53
CA CYS A 105 6.28 8.49 -12.72
C CYS A 105 7.80 8.42 -12.63
N GLU A 106 8.43 8.12 -13.76
CA GLU A 106 9.89 8.18 -13.93
C GLU A 106 10.30 9.49 -14.57
#